data_AF-A0A3M0Z0A1-F1
#
_entry.id   AF-A0A3M0Z0A1-F1
#
_cell.length_a   1.000
_cell.length_b   1.000
_cell.length_c   1.000
_cell.angle_alpha   90.00
_cell.angle_beta   90.00
_cell.angle_gamma   90.00
#
_symmetry.space_group_name_H-M   'P 1'
#
loop_
_entity.id
_entity.type
_entity.pdbx_description
1 polymer ?
#
loop_
_entity_poly.entity_id
_entity_poly.type
_entity_poly.pdbx_seq_one_letter_code
_entity_poly.pdbx_strand_id
1 'polypeptide(L)'
;MILSFHGQTTPNRFTIRPFTLVELMVAMTILLIMVGMMLYILATGQRNWHYAQNEARMYENSRVVFDLIEQDLRTMVTQDFPQGKEIGFFVYSHLATDSTKAPVMCIVSAQDPEDGSKSKLCEITWAVHRDPSDPQNAYILRRQVVSQQSPDWNFMGIPANWFVNNDSSSPDFETVLYGVYDLTVQFETTSGPVAAGSTATERPTQVTVTLSLVDEKVIDNANTELITNSLRTFTKVIYLKGVHSR
;
A
#
# COMPACT_ATOMS: atom_id res chain seq x y z
N MET A 1 45.85 -57.20 73.19
CA MET A 1 44.96 -57.43 72.03
C MET A 1 44.24 -56.13 71.72
N ILE A 2 44.81 -55.27 70.88
CA ILE A 2 44.10 -54.15 70.25
C ILE A 2 44.64 -54.04 68.82
N LEU A 3 43.74 -54.24 67.85
CA LEU A 3 44.01 -54.35 66.43
C LEU A 3 44.32 -52.99 65.81
N SER A 4 45.37 -52.97 64.99
CA SER A 4 45.73 -51.91 64.06
C SER A 4 44.67 -51.82 62.95
N PHE A 5 44.10 -50.63 62.75
CA PHE A 5 43.38 -50.28 61.52
C PHE A 5 44.09 -49.09 60.88
N HIS A 6 44.88 -49.38 59.86
CA HIS A 6 45.60 -48.40 59.06
C HIS A 6 44.78 -48.13 57.79
N GLY A 7 43.91 -47.12 57.83
CA GLY A 7 43.18 -46.64 56.66
C GLY A 7 44.08 -45.73 55.81
N GLN A 8 44.58 -46.23 54.68
CA GLN A 8 45.27 -45.42 53.69
C GLN A 8 44.25 -44.68 52.81
N THR A 9 44.11 -43.37 53.01
CA THR A 9 43.49 -42.47 52.02
C THR A 9 44.54 -42.10 50.98
N THR A 10 44.46 -42.64 49.77
CA THR A 10 45.28 -42.20 48.65
C THR A 10 44.85 -40.80 48.20
N PRO A 11 45.75 -39.80 48.18
CA PRO A 11 45.42 -38.48 47.66
C PRO A 11 45.35 -38.56 46.13
N ASN A 12 44.17 -38.34 45.58
CA ASN A 12 43.97 -38.25 44.14
C ASN A 12 44.62 -36.94 43.64
N ARG A 13 45.90 -37.02 43.24
CA ARG A 13 46.65 -35.87 42.72
C ARG A 13 46.21 -35.62 41.27
N PHE A 14 45.27 -34.69 41.10
CA PHE A 14 45.01 -34.11 39.78
C PHE A 14 46.26 -33.38 39.31
N THR A 15 46.99 -34.01 38.38
CA THR A 15 48.14 -33.40 37.71
C THR A 15 47.61 -32.38 36.70
N ILE A 16 47.76 -31.10 37.03
CA ILE A 16 47.45 -29.99 36.12
C ILE A 16 48.53 -30.00 35.05
N ARG A 17 48.18 -30.39 33.82
CA ARG A 17 49.06 -30.29 32.66
C ARG A 17 49.00 -28.86 32.14
N PRO A 18 50.12 -28.12 32.07
CA PRO A 18 50.14 -26.78 31.49
C PRO A 18 49.82 -26.88 29.99
N PHE A 19 48.89 -26.05 29.53
CA PHE A 19 48.51 -25.97 28.11
C PHE A 19 49.72 -25.65 27.23
N THR A 20 49.82 -26.33 26.10
CA THR A 20 50.87 -26.03 25.12
C THR A 20 50.52 -24.76 24.34
N LEU A 21 51.52 -23.98 23.93
CA LEU A 21 51.32 -22.74 23.17
C LEU A 21 50.51 -22.98 21.89
N VAL A 22 50.72 -24.12 21.24
CA VAL A 22 49.97 -24.55 20.05
C VAL A 22 48.49 -24.76 20.36
N GLU A 23 48.16 -25.41 21.47
CA GLU A 23 46.79 -25.66 21.90
C GLU A 23 46.05 -24.36 22.21
N LEU A 24 46.76 -23.36 22.77
CA LEU A 24 46.21 -22.03 23.02
C LEU A 24 45.97 -21.25 21.71
N MET A 25 46.85 -21.36 20.72
CA MET A 25 46.65 -20.75 19.39
C MET A 25 45.46 -21.37 18.66
N VAL A 26 45.31 -22.70 18.72
CA VAL A 26 44.19 -23.41 18.11
C VAL A 26 42.88 -23.02 18.80
N ALA A 27 42.84 -22.97 20.13
CA ALA A 27 41.66 -22.54 20.88
C ALA A 27 41.24 -21.11 20.52
N MET A 28 42.19 -20.17 20.42
CA MET A 28 41.92 -18.80 20.01
C MET A 28 41.39 -18.72 18.57
N THR A 29 41.91 -19.56 17.67
CA THR A 29 41.44 -19.61 16.28
C THR A 29 40.00 -20.10 16.20
N ILE A 30 39.67 -21.17 16.93
CA ILE A 30 38.29 -21.70 16.99
C ILE A 30 37.34 -20.65 17.58
N LEU A 31 37.77 -19.94 18.62
CA LEU A 31 36.98 -18.86 19.23
C LEU A 31 36.65 -17.76 18.20
N LEU A 32 37.65 -17.32 17.43
CA LEU A 32 37.45 -16.30 16.39
C LEU A 32 36.48 -16.76 15.30
N ILE A 33 36.56 -18.03 14.89
CA ILE A 33 35.62 -18.61 13.92
C ILE A 33 34.20 -18.61 14.48
N MET A 34 34.01 -19.01 15.74
CA MET A 34 32.68 -19.01 16.39
C MET A 34 32.09 -17.62 16.51
N VAL A 35 32.89 -16.63 16.93
CA VAL A 35 32.44 -15.23 17.00
C VAL A 35 32.10 -14.71 15.60
N GLY A 36 32.90 -15.04 14.59
CA GLY A 36 32.61 -14.69 13.19
C GLY A 36 31.29 -15.25 12.70
N MET A 37 31.01 -16.53 12.97
CA MET A 37 29.73 -17.16 12.64
C MET A 37 28.55 -16.51 13.39
N MET A 38 28.73 -16.18 14.68
CA MET A 38 27.70 -15.51 15.47
C MET A 38 27.35 -14.13 14.89
N LEU A 39 28.36 -13.33 14.53
CA LEU A 39 28.16 -12.02 13.91
C LEU A 39 27.46 -12.14 12.56
N TYR A 40 27.78 -13.16 11.76
CA TYR A 40 27.11 -13.42 10.49
C TYR A 40 25.62 -13.74 10.66
N ILE A 41 25.27 -14.60 11.64
CA ILE A 41 23.87 -14.93 11.94
C ILE A 41 23.12 -13.69 12.42
N LEU A 42 23.73 -12.88 13.29
CA LEU A 42 23.13 -11.64 13.78
C LEU A 42 22.85 -10.64 12.64
N ALA A 43 23.82 -10.44 11.74
CA ALA A 43 23.66 -9.56 10.59
C ALA A 43 22.53 -10.03 9.65
N THR A 44 22.42 -11.35 9.45
CA THR A 44 21.35 -11.94 8.64
C THR A 44 19.98 -11.79 9.32
N GLY A 45 19.92 -12.01 10.63
CA GLY A 45 18.70 -11.83 11.42
C GLY A 45 18.18 -10.39 11.37
N GLN A 46 19.06 -9.40 11.47
CA GLN A 46 18.69 -7.98 11.35
C GLN A 46 18.10 -7.65 9.98
N ARG A 47 18.72 -8.13 8.89
CA ARG A 47 18.21 -7.90 7.52
C ARG A 47 16.81 -8.51 7.35
N ASN A 48 16.63 -9.77 7.77
CA ASN A 48 15.35 -10.45 7.68
C ASN A 48 14.27 -9.75 8.50
N TRP A 49 14.63 -9.25 9.68
CA TRP A 49 13.72 -8.46 10.52
C TRP A 49 13.24 -7.19 9.79
N HIS A 50 14.17 -6.45 9.17
CA HIS A 50 13.78 -5.25 8.41
C HIS A 50 12.89 -5.57 7.21
N TYR A 51 13.15 -6.67 6.49
CA TYR A 51 12.28 -7.10 5.38
C TYR A 51 10.88 -7.45 5.88
N ALA A 52 10.77 -8.22 6.97
CA ALA A 52 9.48 -8.58 7.55
C ALA A 52 8.70 -7.33 8.03
N GLN A 53 9.40 -6.36 8.62
CA GLN A 53 8.79 -5.11 9.06
C GLN A 53 8.28 -4.25 7.90
N ASN A 54 9.05 -4.16 6.81
CA ASN A 54 8.62 -3.44 5.61
C ASN A 54 7.40 -4.13 4.96
N GLU A 55 7.40 -5.46 4.87
CA GLU A 55 6.27 -6.21 4.32
C GLU A 55 5.00 -6.01 5.16
N ALA A 56 5.12 -6.07 6.50
CA ALA A 56 4.00 -5.80 7.40
C ALA A 56 3.40 -4.40 7.19
N ARG A 57 4.25 -3.38 7.02
CA ARG A 57 3.81 -2.01 6.72
C ARG A 57 3.07 -1.93 5.38
N MET A 58 3.50 -2.66 4.35
CA MET A 58 2.80 -2.69 3.06
C MET A 58 1.40 -3.31 3.19
N TYR A 59 1.24 -4.40 3.96
CA TYR A 59 -0.09 -4.97 4.22
C TYR A 59 -1.00 -3.98 4.97
N GLU A 60 -0.49 -3.32 6.01
CA GLU A 60 -1.24 -2.31 6.76
C GLU A 60 -1.68 -1.14 5.86
N ASN A 61 -0.73 -0.59 5.10
CA ASN A 61 -0.98 0.49 4.14
C ASN A 61 -2.03 0.08 3.09
N SER A 62 -1.93 -1.14 2.53
CA SER A 62 -2.91 -1.63 1.55
C SER A 62 -4.31 -1.73 2.15
N ARG A 63 -4.42 -2.18 3.41
CA ARG A 63 -5.69 -2.28 4.11
C ARG A 63 -6.32 -0.91 4.31
N VAL A 64 -5.55 0.09 4.73
CA VAL A 64 -6.04 1.48 4.88
C VAL A 64 -6.57 2.01 3.56
N VAL A 65 -5.82 1.86 2.46
CA VAL A 65 -6.25 2.30 1.12
C VAL A 65 -7.54 1.59 0.69
N PHE A 66 -7.61 0.28 0.88
CA PHE A 66 -8.80 -0.48 0.54
C PHE A 66 -10.01 -0.10 1.36
N ASP A 67 -9.86 0.25 2.63
CA ASP A 67 -10.96 0.65 3.50
C ASP A 67 -11.46 2.06 3.13
N LEU A 68 -10.55 2.98 2.76
CA LEU A 68 -10.90 4.30 2.23
C LEU A 68 -11.64 4.22 0.88
N ILE A 69 -11.09 3.47 -0.07
CA ILE A 69 -11.75 3.25 -1.37
C ILE A 69 -13.10 2.56 -1.18
N GLU A 70 -13.17 1.56 -0.30
CA GLU A 70 -14.43 0.88 -0.01
C GLU A 70 -15.46 1.83 0.60
N GLN A 71 -15.07 2.70 1.53
CA GLN A 71 -15.95 3.71 2.09
C GLN A 71 -16.52 4.61 0.99
N ASP A 72 -15.66 5.15 0.12
CA ASP A 72 -16.04 6.01 -1.00
C ASP A 72 -17.01 5.32 -1.96
N LEU A 73 -16.75 4.05 -2.28
CA LEU A 73 -17.57 3.23 -3.17
C LEU A 73 -18.91 2.83 -2.52
N ARG A 74 -18.93 2.58 -1.21
CA ARG A 74 -20.18 2.24 -0.48
C ARG A 74 -21.13 3.41 -0.40
N THR A 75 -20.62 4.63 -0.29
CA THR A 75 -21.40 5.87 -0.28
C THR A 75 -21.62 6.46 -1.68
N MET A 76 -21.15 5.77 -2.72
CA MET A 76 -21.31 6.20 -4.11
C MET A 76 -22.79 6.30 -4.50
N VAL A 77 -23.11 7.38 -5.21
CA VAL A 77 -24.43 7.69 -5.75
C VAL A 77 -24.35 7.68 -7.27
N THR A 78 -25.17 6.87 -7.89
CA THR A 78 -25.37 6.87 -9.34
C THR A 78 -26.86 6.95 -9.62
N GLN A 79 -27.22 7.58 -10.74
CA GLN A 79 -28.61 7.83 -11.09
C GLN A 79 -28.76 7.89 -12.60
N ASP A 80 -29.69 7.10 -13.13
CA ASP A 80 -29.95 6.99 -14.57
C ASP A 80 -31.28 7.65 -14.96
N PHE A 81 -31.62 8.79 -14.33
CA PHE A 81 -32.85 9.49 -14.69
C PHE A 81 -32.67 10.26 -15.99
N PRO A 82 -33.53 10.06 -17.00
CA PRO A 82 -33.47 10.84 -18.22
C PRO A 82 -33.75 12.32 -17.93
N GLN A 83 -33.32 13.18 -18.87
CA GLN A 83 -33.54 14.65 -18.90
C GLN A 83 -32.46 15.50 -18.21
N GLY A 84 -31.19 15.10 -18.25
CA GLY A 84 -30.10 15.94 -17.75
C GLY A 84 -30.02 15.95 -16.22
N LYS A 85 -30.50 14.88 -15.58
CA LYS A 85 -30.44 14.65 -14.12
C LYS A 85 -29.70 13.36 -13.78
N GLU A 86 -28.98 12.82 -14.75
CA GLU A 86 -28.15 11.66 -14.59
C GLU A 86 -26.98 12.00 -13.65
N ILE A 87 -26.56 11.03 -12.85
CA ILE A 87 -25.37 11.10 -12.00
C ILE A 87 -24.56 9.86 -12.33
N GLY A 88 -23.36 10.07 -12.87
CA GLY A 88 -22.49 9.00 -13.32
C GLY A 88 -21.23 8.83 -12.49
N PHE A 89 -20.41 7.91 -12.95
CA PHE A 89 -19.00 7.79 -12.60
C PHE A 89 -18.18 7.61 -13.88
N PHE A 90 -16.90 7.94 -13.80
CA PHE A 90 -15.96 7.82 -14.90
C PHE A 90 -14.80 6.92 -14.52
N VAL A 91 -14.46 6.00 -15.41
CA VAL A 91 -13.26 5.16 -15.29
C VAL A 91 -12.24 5.70 -16.26
N TYR A 92 -11.10 6.15 -15.75
CA TYR A 92 -10.05 6.69 -16.61
C TYR A 92 -9.34 5.58 -17.38
N SER A 93 -8.88 5.90 -18.58
CA SER A 93 -7.91 5.03 -19.23
C SER A 93 -6.57 5.17 -18.50
N HIS A 94 -5.89 4.04 -18.31
CA HIS A 94 -4.59 3.97 -17.63
C HIS A 94 -3.46 4.75 -18.36
N LEU A 95 -3.80 5.44 -19.44
CA LEU A 95 -2.93 6.18 -20.34
C LEU A 95 -3.14 7.69 -20.13
N ALA A 96 -2.75 8.21 -18.98
CA ALA A 96 -2.64 9.65 -18.83
C ALA A 96 -1.43 10.16 -19.65
N THR A 97 -1.65 11.23 -20.42
CA THR A 97 -0.61 11.98 -21.15
C THR A 97 0.38 12.68 -20.19
N ASP A 98 0.00 12.80 -18.92
CA ASP A 98 0.81 13.34 -17.82
C ASP A 98 0.84 12.33 -16.66
N SER A 99 2.00 11.69 -16.46
CA SER A 99 2.20 10.68 -15.42
C SER A 99 2.08 11.26 -14.01
N THR A 100 2.20 12.58 -13.84
CA THR A 100 2.12 13.26 -12.55
C THR A 100 0.68 13.47 -12.07
N LYS A 101 -0.32 13.21 -12.92
CA LYS A 101 -1.75 13.37 -12.62
C LYS A 101 -2.58 12.22 -13.20
N ALA A 102 -2.09 10.98 -13.15
CA ALA A 102 -2.78 9.85 -13.75
C ALA A 102 -4.04 9.48 -12.94
N PRO A 103 -5.24 9.92 -13.36
CA PRO A 103 -6.46 9.64 -12.61
C PRO A 103 -6.89 8.21 -12.91
N VAL A 104 -7.59 7.59 -11.97
CA VAL A 104 -8.01 6.19 -12.04
C VAL A 104 -9.53 6.09 -12.14
N MET A 105 -10.23 6.84 -11.28
CA MET A 105 -11.68 6.94 -11.31
C MET A 105 -12.14 8.29 -10.76
N CYS A 106 -13.27 8.75 -11.25
CA CYS A 106 -14.05 9.83 -10.65
C CYS A 106 -15.46 9.29 -10.34
N ILE A 107 -15.89 9.44 -9.09
CA ILE A 107 -17.21 9.00 -8.63
C ILE A 107 -17.91 10.14 -7.91
N VAL A 108 -19.25 10.08 -7.84
CA VAL A 108 -20.02 10.94 -6.95
C VAL A 108 -20.38 10.14 -5.70
N SER A 109 -20.10 10.69 -4.52
CA SER A 109 -20.30 9.99 -3.25
C SER A 109 -20.87 10.91 -2.18
N ALA A 110 -21.67 10.34 -1.28
CA ALA A 110 -22.22 11.05 -0.14
C ALA A 110 -21.20 11.07 1.02
N GLN A 111 -20.57 12.22 1.26
CA GLN A 111 -19.57 12.41 2.31
C GLN A 111 -19.82 13.70 3.09
N ASP A 112 -19.15 13.83 4.23
CA ASP A 112 -19.09 15.10 4.94
C ASP A 112 -18.38 16.12 4.05
N PRO A 113 -19.08 17.18 3.63
CA PRO A 113 -18.53 18.09 2.66
C PRO A 113 -17.60 19.10 3.34
N GLU A 114 -16.87 19.86 2.53
CA GLU A 114 -16.07 20.99 3.02
C GLU A 114 -16.94 22.02 3.77
N ASP A 115 -16.31 22.74 4.70
CA ASP A 115 -16.98 23.74 5.53
C ASP A 115 -17.78 24.74 4.69
N GLY A 116 -19.08 24.82 4.96
CA GLY A 116 -20.00 25.72 4.27
C GLY A 116 -20.71 25.13 3.04
N SER A 117 -20.43 23.89 2.63
CA SER A 117 -21.23 23.23 1.59
C SER A 117 -22.66 22.94 2.07
N LYS A 118 -23.65 23.20 1.21
CA LYS A 118 -25.07 22.86 1.46
C LYS A 118 -25.42 21.46 0.98
N SER A 119 -24.63 20.91 0.06
CA SER A 119 -24.78 19.57 -0.48
C SER A 119 -23.89 18.58 0.26
N LYS A 120 -24.41 17.37 0.50
CA LYS A 120 -23.64 16.23 1.02
C LYS A 120 -23.01 15.36 -0.07
N LEU A 121 -23.24 15.72 -1.33
CA LEU A 121 -22.66 15.01 -2.46
C LEU A 121 -21.35 15.67 -2.85
N CYS A 122 -20.29 14.88 -2.93
CA CYS A 122 -18.98 15.31 -3.36
C CYS A 122 -18.53 14.46 -4.54
N GLU A 123 -17.77 15.07 -5.44
CA GLU A 123 -17.04 14.34 -6.48
C GLU A 123 -15.71 13.90 -5.91
N ILE A 124 -15.39 12.62 -6.06
CA ILE A 124 -14.16 12.04 -5.53
C ILE A 124 -13.35 11.51 -6.69
N THR A 125 -12.14 12.05 -6.86
CA THR A 125 -11.19 11.58 -7.86
C THR A 125 -10.01 10.90 -7.18
N TRP A 126 -9.72 9.68 -7.60
CA TRP A 126 -8.52 8.94 -7.20
C TRP A 126 -7.48 9.02 -8.31
N ALA A 127 -6.24 9.31 -7.96
CA ALA A 127 -5.15 9.42 -8.93
C ALA A 127 -3.85 8.84 -8.39
N VAL A 128 -3.08 8.22 -9.27
CA VAL A 128 -1.70 7.84 -9.00
C VAL A 128 -0.80 8.94 -9.57
N HIS A 129 0.10 9.43 -8.74
CA HIS A 129 1.16 10.32 -9.14
C HIS A 129 2.41 9.50 -9.41
N ARG A 130 2.92 9.61 -10.63
CA ARG A 130 4.19 9.03 -11.05
C ARG A 130 5.12 10.08 -11.61
N ASP A 131 6.17 10.41 -10.86
CA ASP A 131 7.23 11.30 -11.31
C ASP A 131 8.61 10.68 -11.09
N PRO A 132 9.18 10.02 -12.11
CA PRO A 132 10.52 9.45 -12.02
C PRO A 132 11.63 10.49 -11.77
N SER A 133 11.35 11.78 -11.99
CA SER A 133 12.33 12.87 -11.80
C SER A 133 12.41 13.34 -10.34
N ASP A 134 11.41 13.03 -9.52
CA ASP A 134 11.40 13.24 -8.07
C ASP A 134 11.21 11.90 -7.33
N PRO A 135 12.28 11.13 -7.07
CA PRO A 135 12.20 9.82 -6.45
C PRO A 135 11.44 9.80 -5.11
N GLN A 136 11.53 10.89 -4.32
CA GLN A 136 10.88 10.94 -3.01
C GLN A 136 9.37 11.03 -3.11
N ASN A 137 8.87 11.60 -4.22
CA ASN A 137 7.45 11.72 -4.50
C ASN A 137 7.01 10.85 -5.69
N ALA A 138 7.87 9.99 -6.21
CA ALA A 138 7.67 9.31 -7.50
C ALA A 138 6.48 8.36 -7.56
N TYR A 139 5.94 7.93 -6.43
CA TYR A 139 4.88 6.93 -6.34
C TYR A 139 3.92 7.26 -5.21
N ILE A 140 2.91 8.07 -5.50
CA ILE A 140 1.94 8.53 -4.50
C ILE A 140 0.53 8.23 -4.97
N LEU A 141 -0.28 7.64 -4.09
CA LEU A 141 -1.73 7.62 -4.25
C LEU A 141 -2.32 8.89 -3.67
N ARG A 142 -3.12 9.56 -4.48
CA ARG A 142 -3.80 10.78 -4.08
C ARG A 142 -5.29 10.69 -4.28
N ARG A 143 -6.00 11.48 -3.48
CA ARG A 143 -7.45 11.57 -3.48
C ARG A 143 -7.85 13.04 -3.45
N GLN A 144 -8.80 13.41 -4.30
CA GLN A 144 -9.37 14.75 -4.33
C GLN A 144 -10.86 14.65 -4.01
N VAL A 145 -11.36 15.56 -3.18
CA VAL A 145 -12.78 15.71 -2.87
C VAL A 145 -13.22 17.09 -3.30
N VAL A 146 -14.19 17.15 -4.20
CA VAL A 146 -14.75 18.40 -4.71
C VAL A 146 -16.18 18.52 -4.21
N SER A 147 -16.46 19.59 -3.48
CA SER A 147 -17.77 19.90 -2.92
C SER A 147 -18.42 21.08 -3.64
N GLN A 148 -19.68 21.40 -3.32
CA GLN A 148 -20.45 22.49 -3.94
C GLN A 148 -19.75 23.87 -3.92
N GLN A 149 -18.79 24.08 -3.03
CA GLN A 149 -18.03 25.33 -2.96
C GLN A 149 -17.04 25.50 -4.13
N SER A 150 -16.69 24.41 -4.80
CA SER A 150 -15.80 24.43 -5.96
C SER A 150 -16.56 24.69 -7.27
N PRO A 151 -16.03 25.50 -8.20
CA PRO A 151 -16.59 25.63 -9.55
C PRO A 151 -16.54 24.32 -10.35
N ASP A 152 -15.69 23.37 -9.95
CA ASP A 152 -15.56 22.06 -10.58
C ASP A 152 -16.68 21.10 -10.19
N TRP A 153 -17.50 21.43 -9.19
CA TRP A 153 -18.63 20.61 -8.76
C TRP A 153 -19.79 20.68 -9.76
N ASN A 154 -19.77 19.82 -10.77
CA ASN A 154 -20.63 19.90 -11.95
C ASN A 154 -21.14 18.53 -12.48
N PHE A 155 -21.14 17.48 -11.66
CA PHE A 155 -21.55 16.12 -12.06
C PHE A 155 -23.00 15.95 -12.57
N MET A 156 -23.91 16.89 -12.29
CA MET A 156 -25.35 16.75 -12.58
C MET A 156 -25.65 16.81 -14.08
N GLY A 157 -26.35 15.79 -14.60
CA GLY A 157 -26.69 15.68 -16.02
C GLY A 157 -25.51 15.27 -16.90
N ILE A 158 -24.39 14.89 -16.28
CA ILE A 158 -23.19 14.35 -16.94
C ILE A 158 -22.73 15.27 -18.09
N PRO A 159 -22.43 16.55 -17.81
CA PRO A 159 -21.94 17.45 -18.84
C PRO A 159 -20.61 16.95 -19.38
N ALA A 160 -20.26 17.35 -20.61
CA ALA A 160 -18.98 16.94 -21.20
C ALA A 160 -17.82 17.30 -20.27
N ASN A 161 -16.94 16.34 -20.01
CA ASN A 161 -15.75 16.49 -19.15
C ASN A 161 -16.03 16.80 -17.67
N TRP A 162 -17.23 16.53 -17.13
CA TRP A 162 -17.52 16.72 -15.71
C TRP A 162 -16.53 16.01 -14.77
N PHE A 163 -16.03 14.85 -15.21
CA PHE A 163 -15.04 14.07 -14.47
C PHE A 163 -13.68 14.76 -14.40
N VAL A 164 -13.41 15.73 -15.28
CA VAL A 164 -12.17 16.48 -15.30
C VAL A 164 -12.31 17.63 -14.30
N ASN A 165 -11.88 17.38 -13.07
CA ASN A 165 -11.68 18.43 -12.08
C ASN A 165 -10.46 19.26 -12.50
N ASN A 166 -10.72 20.30 -13.28
CA ASN A 166 -9.74 20.95 -14.13
C ASN A 166 -9.56 22.42 -13.75
N ASP A 167 -9.11 22.73 -12.54
CA ASP A 167 -8.40 24.00 -12.40
C ASP A 167 -7.38 24.05 -11.26
N SER A 168 -6.37 24.85 -11.52
CA SER A 168 -5.31 25.40 -10.67
C SER A 168 -5.80 26.13 -9.40
N SER A 169 -7.09 26.07 -9.09
CA SER A 169 -7.76 26.63 -7.90
C SER A 169 -8.70 25.65 -7.19
N SER A 170 -8.77 24.39 -7.64
CA SER A 170 -9.49 23.27 -7.01
C SER A 170 -8.74 22.79 -5.75
N PRO A 171 -9.37 22.14 -4.75
CA PRO A 171 -8.60 21.55 -3.64
C PRO A 171 -7.53 20.62 -4.22
N ASP A 172 -6.28 20.85 -3.82
CA ASP A 172 -5.16 20.02 -4.24
C ASP A 172 -5.44 18.55 -3.90
N PHE A 173 -4.98 17.65 -4.77
CA PHE A 173 -4.95 16.23 -4.49
C PHE A 173 -4.25 15.97 -3.16
N GLU A 174 -4.97 15.40 -2.19
CA GLU A 174 -4.39 15.02 -0.90
C GLU A 174 -3.61 13.71 -1.06
N THR A 175 -2.40 13.68 -0.51
CA THR A 175 -1.60 12.46 -0.44
C THR A 175 -2.22 11.48 0.55
N VAL A 176 -2.68 10.33 0.04
CA VAL A 176 -3.23 9.24 0.86
C VAL A 176 -2.12 8.30 1.31
N LEU A 177 -1.24 7.91 0.37
CA LEU A 177 -0.22 6.90 0.64
C LEU A 177 0.99 7.04 -0.29
N TYR A 178 2.19 6.85 0.25
CA TYR A 178 3.44 6.74 -0.50
C TYR A 178 3.75 5.30 -0.90
N GLY A 179 4.58 5.13 -1.93
CA GLY A 179 4.98 3.82 -2.45
C GLY A 179 3.87 3.14 -3.25
N VAL A 180 2.89 3.87 -3.77
CA VAL A 180 1.87 3.30 -4.66
C VAL A 180 2.37 3.30 -6.09
N TYR A 181 2.81 2.13 -6.54
CA TYR A 181 3.30 1.93 -7.91
C TYR A 181 2.17 2.04 -8.93
N ASP A 182 1.03 1.40 -8.62
CA ASP A 182 -0.11 1.34 -9.52
C ASP A 182 -1.43 1.14 -8.79
N LEU A 183 -2.52 1.65 -9.37
CA LEU A 183 -3.88 1.40 -8.92
C LEU A 183 -4.78 1.22 -10.13
N THR A 184 -5.41 0.05 -10.23
CA THR A 184 -6.39 -0.26 -11.27
C THR A 184 -7.73 -0.56 -10.62
N VAL A 185 -8.80 -0.09 -11.25
CA VAL A 185 -10.18 -0.37 -10.83
C VAL A 185 -10.98 -0.89 -12.00
N GLN A 186 -11.78 -1.93 -11.76
CA GLN A 186 -12.73 -2.47 -12.73
C GLN A 186 -14.12 -2.48 -12.11
N PHE A 187 -15.05 -1.77 -12.75
CA PHE A 187 -16.44 -1.73 -12.35
C PHE A 187 -17.25 -2.74 -13.17
N GLU A 188 -18.09 -3.52 -12.49
CA GLU A 188 -19.02 -4.48 -13.09
C GLU A 188 -20.45 -4.03 -12.81
N THR A 189 -21.22 -3.82 -13.87
CA THR A 189 -22.65 -3.47 -13.82
C THR A 189 -23.51 -4.66 -14.23
N THR A 190 -24.83 -4.56 -14.18
CA THR A 190 -25.71 -5.61 -14.73
C THR A 190 -25.60 -5.70 -16.24
N SER A 191 -25.25 -4.60 -16.91
CA SER A 191 -24.96 -4.55 -18.35
C SER A 191 -23.55 -5.06 -18.72
N GLY A 192 -22.71 -5.38 -17.73
CA GLY A 192 -21.35 -5.88 -17.91
C GLY A 192 -20.25 -4.91 -17.42
N PRO A 193 -18.98 -5.16 -17.79
CA PRO A 193 -17.84 -4.37 -17.34
C PRO A 193 -17.87 -2.96 -17.96
N VAL A 194 -17.58 -1.95 -17.15
CA VAL A 194 -17.39 -0.57 -17.63
C VAL A 194 -15.99 -0.46 -18.23
N ALA A 195 -15.92 0.04 -19.47
CA ALA A 195 -14.65 0.22 -20.17
C ALA A 195 -13.85 1.40 -19.61
N ALA A 196 -12.53 1.29 -19.65
CA ALA A 196 -11.64 2.43 -19.40
C ALA A 196 -11.89 3.56 -20.42
N GLY A 197 -11.83 4.81 -19.95
CA GLY A 197 -12.13 6.01 -20.74
C GLY A 197 -13.62 6.24 -21.00
N SER A 198 -14.51 5.64 -20.19
CA SER A 198 -15.96 5.74 -20.38
C SER A 198 -16.69 6.18 -19.12
N THR A 199 -17.87 6.76 -19.32
CA THR A 199 -18.82 7.12 -18.26
C THR A 199 -19.89 6.04 -18.14
N ALA A 200 -20.34 5.75 -16.92
CA ALA A 200 -21.51 4.93 -16.67
C ALA A 200 -22.42 5.57 -15.61
N THR A 201 -23.73 5.37 -15.75
CA THR A 201 -24.79 5.84 -14.84
C THR A 201 -25.40 4.71 -14.04
N GLU A 202 -25.32 3.50 -14.59
CA GLU A 202 -25.79 2.29 -13.95
C GLU A 202 -24.97 1.99 -12.69
N ARG A 203 -25.65 1.72 -11.58
CA ARG A 203 -24.99 1.38 -10.33
C ARG A 203 -24.19 0.07 -10.50
N PRO A 204 -22.88 0.06 -10.20
CA PRO A 204 -22.08 -1.15 -10.22
C PRO A 204 -22.58 -2.14 -9.16
N THR A 205 -22.52 -3.42 -9.50
CA THR A 205 -22.79 -4.55 -8.61
C THR A 205 -21.52 -5.01 -7.88
N GLN A 206 -20.38 -4.87 -8.54
CA GLN A 206 -19.08 -5.24 -8.02
C GLN A 206 -18.02 -4.25 -8.53
N VAL A 207 -17.04 -3.98 -7.68
CA VAL A 207 -15.84 -3.23 -8.04
C VAL A 207 -14.62 -4.04 -7.63
N THR A 208 -13.72 -4.29 -8.57
CA THR A 208 -12.44 -4.95 -8.30
C THR A 208 -11.36 -3.89 -8.26
N VAL A 209 -10.68 -3.75 -7.12
CA VAL A 209 -9.61 -2.78 -6.90
C VAL A 209 -8.30 -3.55 -6.77
N THR A 210 -7.33 -3.23 -7.63
CA THR A 210 -5.99 -3.82 -7.61
C THR A 210 -4.97 -2.72 -7.32
N LEU A 211 -4.26 -2.87 -6.21
CA LEU A 211 -3.27 -1.92 -5.70
C LEU A 211 -1.89 -2.58 -5.76
N SER A 212 -0.93 -1.93 -6.41
CA SER A 212 0.47 -2.35 -6.41
C SER A 212 1.32 -1.38 -5.59
N LEU A 213 2.00 -1.90 -4.58
CA LEU A 213 2.85 -1.17 -3.65
C LEU A 213 4.31 -1.55 -3.85
N VAL A 214 5.20 -0.58 -3.64
CA VAL A 214 6.66 -0.73 -3.62
C VAL A 214 7.18 -0.24 -2.27
N ASP A 215 8.31 -0.81 -1.83
CA ASP A 215 8.98 -0.34 -0.62
C ASP A 215 9.54 1.08 -0.84
N GLU A 216 9.04 2.06 -0.08
CA GLU A 216 9.46 3.46 -0.11
C GLU A 216 11.00 3.61 -0.06
N LYS A 217 11.69 2.79 0.75
CA LYS A 217 13.15 2.88 0.91
C LYS A 217 13.93 2.41 -0.32
N VAL A 218 13.29 1.64 -1.18
CA VAL A 218 13.89 1.15 -2.42
C VAL A 218 13.79 2.21 -3.52
N ILE A 219 12.75 3.03 -3.49
CA ILE A 219 12.49 4.10 -4.46
C ILE A 219 13.62 5.14 -4.43
N ASP A 220 14.14 5.47 -3.23
CA ASP A 220 15.27 6.40 -3.03
C ASP A 220 16.53 6.05 -3.83
N ASN A 221 16.69 4.78 -4.22
CA ASN A 221 17.87 4.31 -4.95
C ASN A 221 17.71 4.36 -6.48
N ALA A 222 16.52 4.76 -6.99
CA ALA A 222 16.17 4.82 -8.42
C ALA A 222 16.53 3.55 -9.22
N ASN A 223 16.62 2.39 -8.55
CA ASN A 223 17.01 1.13 -9.17
C ASN A 223 15.75 0.33 -9.53
N THR A 224 15.44 0.29 -10.82
CA THR A 224 14.25 -0.38 -11.37
C THR A 224 14.15 -1.86 -11.01
N GLU A 225 15.28 -2.58 -10.88
CA GLU A 225 15.27 -3.99 -10.48
C GLU A 225 14.83 -4.16 -9.02
N LEU A 226 15.32 -3.29 -8.13
CA LEU A 226 14.94 -3.34 -6.73
C LEU A 226 13.45 -2.95 -6.55
N ILE A 227 12.98 -1.95 -7.31
CA ILE A 227 11.55 -1.56 -7.35
C ILE A 227 10.70 -2.76 -7.77
N THR A 228 11.09 -3.46 -8.83
CA THR A 228 10.37 -4.64 -9.32
C THR A 228 10.38 -5.78 -8.29
N ASN A 229 11.53 -6.02 -7.63
CA ASN A 229 11.67 -7.09 -6.63
C ASN A 229 10.88 -6.80 -5.33
N SER A 230 10.68 -5.53 -4.99
CA SER A 230 9.90 -5.11 -3.82
C SER A 230 8.41 -4.90 -4.14
N LEU A 231 8.00 -5.02 -5.40
CA LEU A 231 6.60 -4.87 -5.80
C LEU A 231 5.72 -5.94 -5.16
N ARG A 232 4.61 -5.51 -4.58
CA ARG A 232 3.55 -6.39 -4.06
C ARG A 232 2.21 -5.89 -4.59
N THR A 233 1.40 -6.82 -5.09
CA THR A 233 0.08 -6.52 -5.63
C THR A 233 -0.98 -7.14 -4.76
N PHE A 234 -1.97 -6.32 -4.39
CA PHE A 234 -3.11 -6.70 -3.60
C PHE A 234 -4.37 -6.46 -4.41
N THR A 235 -5.35 -7.36 -4.29
CA THR A 235 -6.65 -7.20 -4.95
C THR A 235 -7.76 -7.38 -3.94
N LYS A 236 -8.72 -6.45 -3.95
CA LYS A 236 -9.95 -6.53 -3.14
C LYS A 236 -11.15 -6.41 -4.05
N VAL A 237 -12.10 -7.32 -3.86
CA VAL A 237 -13.40 -7.29 -4.53
C VAL A 237 -14.43 -6.71 -3.57
N ILE A 238 -15.09 -5.63 -3.98
CA ILE A 238 -16.09 -4.92 -3.21
C ILE A 238 -17.44 -5.13 -3.87
N TYR A 239 -18.35 -5.78 -3.15
CA TYR A 239 -19.73 -5.97 -3.61
C TYR A 239 -20.57 -4.77 -3.17
N LEU A 240 -21.18 -4.12 -4.15
CA LEU A 240 -22.13 -3.05 -3.93
C LEU A 240 -23.53 -3.64 -4.01
N LYS A 241 -24.38 -3.32 -3.03
CA LYS A 241 -25.75 -3.84 -2.99
C LYS A 241 -26.48 -3.43 -4.27
N GLY A 242 -26.78 -4.41 -5.12
CA GLY A 242 -27.61 -4.22 -6.30
C GLY A 242 -29.01 -3.81 -5.89
N VAL A 243 -29.61 -2.91 -6.67
CA VAL A 243 -31.05 -2.67 -6.58
C VAL A 243 -31.71 -3.91 -7.16
N HIS A 244 -32.28 -4.76 -6.30
CA HIS A 244 -33.26 -5.73 -6.79
C HIS A 244 -34.38 -4.94 -7.45
N SER A 245 -34.57 -5.12 -8.75
CA SER A 245 -35.74 -4.67 -9.49
C SER A 245 -36.99 -5.12 -8.70
N ARG A 246 -37.72 -4.16 -8.15
CA ARG A 246 -39.11 -4.36 -7.73
C ARG A 246 -40.02 -3.98 -8.87
#